data_AF-U5NVV5-F1
#
_entry.id   AF-U5NVV5-F1
#
_cell.length_a   1.000
_cell.length_b   1.000
_cell.length_c   1.000
_cell.angle_alpha   90.00
_cell.angle_beta   90.00
_cell.angle_gamma   90.00
#
_symmetry.space_group_name_H-M   'P 1'
#
loop_
_entity.id
_entity.type
_entity.pdbx_description
1 polymer ?
#
loop_
_entity_poly.entity_id
_entity_poly.type
_entity_poly.pdbx_seq_one_letter_code
_entity_poly.pdbx_strand_id
1 'polypeptide(L)' 'MLATLAEYERELITERVNAGIVAAKLNGAKFGRPPLDPDEIAEKLAIAEDARAKGRTAEDAARLVGWSRATLYRLRMSA' A
#
# COMPACT_ATOMS: atom_id res chain seq x y z
N MET A 1 -34.96 -16.27 -16.64
CA MET A 1 -34.29 -17.59 -16.76
C MET A 1 -32.80 -17.47 -17.08
N LEU A 2 -32.38 -16.70 -18.09
CA LEU A 2 -30.94 -16.53 -18.36
C LEU A 2 -30.22 -15.66 -17.32
N ALA A 3 -30.90 -14.66 -16.75
CA ALA A 3 -30.35 -13.81 -15.70
C ALA A 3 -29.99 -14.58 -14.42
N THR A 4 -30.86 -15.51 -13.99
CA THR A 4 -30.66 -16.32 -12.78
C THR A 4 -29.52 -17.32 -12.95
N LEU A 5 -29.33 -17.86 -14.16
CA LEU A 5 -28.18 -18.72 -14.47
C LEU A 5 -26.87 -17.90 -14.44
N ALA A 6 -26.88 -16.70 -15.02
CA ALA A 6 -25.72 -15.82 -15.01
C ALA A 6 -25.33 -15.35 -13.59
N GLU A 7 -26.31 -15.18 -12.69
CA GLU A 7 -26.05 -14.87 -11.28
C GLU A 7 -25.41 -16.05 -10.56
N TYR A 8 -25.95 -17.26 -10.76
CA TYR A 8 -25.38 -18.49 -10.19
C TYR A 8 -23.93 -18.74 -10.64
N GLU A 9 -23.62 -18.52 -11.92
CA GLU A 9 -22.25 -18.64 -12.43
C GLU A 9 -21.30 -17.62 -11.78
N ARG A 10 -21.75 -16.38 -11.55
CA ARG A 10 -20.95 -15.36 -10.85
C ARG A 10 -20.69 -15.73 -9.40
N GLU A 11 -21.69 -16.29 -8.72
CA GLU A 11 -21.55 -16.77 -7.34
C GLU A 11 -20.50 -17.89 -7.26
N LEU A 12 -20.60 -18.92 -8.12
CA LEU A 12 -19.61 -20.00 -8.19
C LEU A 12 -18.19 -19.50 -8.48
N ILE A 13 -18.03 -18.52 -9.38
CA ILE A 13 -16.72 -17.92 -9.65
C ILE A 13 -16.19 -17.21 -8.41
N THR A 14 -17.04 -16.47 -7.72
CA THR A 14 -16.67 -15.71 -6.50
C THR A 14 -16.25 -16.63 -5.37
N GLU A 15 -17.01 -17.70 -5.12
CA GLU A 15 -16.67 -18.72 -4.12
C GLU A 15 -15.30 -19.36 -4.41
N ARG A 16 -15.06 -19.74 -5.66
CA ARG A 16 -13.80 -20.36 -6.08
C ARG A 16 -12.62 -19.40 -5.94
N VAL A 17 -12.77 -18.14 -6.31
CA VAL A 17 -11.73 -17.11 -6.15
C VAL A 17 -11.41 -16.90 -4.67
N ASN A 18 -12.43 -16.81 -3.82
CA ASN A 18 -12.25 -16.64 -2.38
C ASN A 18 -11.52 -17.83 -1.76
N ALA A 19 -11.90 -19.06 -2.12
CA ALA A 19 -11.20 -20.26 -1.67
C ALA A 19 -9.71 -20.25 -2.07
N GLY A 20 -9.41 -19.83 -3.31
CA GLY A 20 -8.03 -19.67 -3.79
C GLY A 20 -7.25 -18.60 -3.02
N ILE A 21 -7.87 -17.45 -2.75
CA ILE A 21 -7.25 -16.37 -1.95
C ILE A 21 -6.94 -16.86 -0.54
N VAL A 22 -7.84 -17.61 0.10
CA VAL A 22 -7.63 -18.19 1.44
C VAL A 22 -6.44 -19.15 1.41
N ALA A 23 -6.41 -20.08 0.45
CA ALA A 23 -5.29 -21.03 0.32
C ALA A 23 -3.95 -20.31 0.10
N ALA A 24 -3.92 -19.30 -0.76
CA ALA A 24 -2.72 -18.51 -0.99
C ALA A 24 -2.26 -17.72 0.25
N LYS A 25 -3.19 -17.13 1.02
CA LYS A 25 -2.86 -16.48 2.29
C LYS A 25 -2.25 -17.46 3.29
N LEU A 26 -2.81 -18.67 3.41
CA LEU A 26 -2.26 -19.73 4.26
C LEU A 26 -0.85 -20.16 3.84
N ASN A 27 -0.58 -20.16 2.53
CA ASN A 27 0.75 -20.42 1.97
C ASN A 27 1.72 -19.22 2.08
N GLY A 28 1.32 -18.14 2.77
CA GLY A 28 2.17 -16.97 3.00
C GLY A 28 2.24 -15.99 1.82
N ALA A 29 1.35 -16.10 0.84
CA ALA A 29 1.30 -15.14 -0.26
C ALA A 29 0.97 -13.74 0.27
N LYS A 30 1.84 -12.77 -0.02
CA LYS A 30 1.63 -11.36 0.28
C LYS A 30 0.87 -10.72 -0.87
N PHE A 31 -0.38 -10.32 -0.60
CA PHE A 31 -1.24 -9.62 -1.55
C PHE A 31 -1.07 -8.10 -1.45
N GLY A 32 -1.45 -7.40 -2.52
CA GLY A 32 -1.41 -5.95 -2.59
C GLY A 32 -0.08 -5.40 -3.09
N ARG A 33 0.10 -4.08 -2.97
CA ARG A 33 1.36 -3.42 -3.35
C ARG A 33 2.47 -3.86 -2.40
N PRO A 34 3.65 -4.27 -2.90
CA PRO A 34 4.80 -4.55 -2.05
C PRO A 34 5.11 -3.36 -1.13
N PRO A 35 5.47 -3.61 0.15
CA PRO A 35 5.92 -2.55 1.03
C PRO A 35 7.19 -1.90 0.44
N LEU A 36 7.39 -0.62 0.75
CA LEU A 36 8.67 0.04 0.44
C LEU A 36 9.77 -0.59 1.30
N ASP A 37 11.00 -0.52 0.78
CA ASP A 37 12.18 -0.97 1.51
C ASP A 37 12.34 -0.13 2.81
N PRO A 38 12.41 -0.77 4.00
CA PRO A 38 12.62 -0.07 5.26
C PRO A 38 13.86 0.82 5.28
N ASP A 39 14.95 0.40 4.62
CA ASP A 39 16.20 1.17 4.60
C ASP A 39 16.04 2.43 3.73
N GLU A 40 15.35 2.29 2.59
CA GLU A 40 15.00 3.42 1.73
C GLU A 40 14.06 4.40 2.45
N ILE A 41 13.11 3.89 3.25
CA ILE A 41 12.24 4.72 4.08
C ILE A 41 13.07 5.52 5.09
N ALA A 42 13.99 4.86 5.81
CA ALA A 42 14.80 5.52 6.83
C ALA A 42 15.67 6.62 6.24
N GLU A 43 16.34 6.35 5.13
CA GLU A 43 17.18 7.33 4.42
C GLU A 43 16.36 8.53 3.95
N LYS A 44 15.24 8.29 3.27
CA LYS A 44 14.37 9.36 2.76
C LYS A 44 13.70 10.15 3.89
N LEU A 45 13.35 9.51 5.00
CA LEU A 45 12.79 10.19 6.16
C LEU A 45 13.83 11.14 6.78
N ALA A 46 15.08 10.73 6.90
CA ALA A 46 16.16 11.59 7.39
C ALA A 46 16.35 12.83 6.51
N ILE A 47 16.36 12.66 5.17
CA ILE A 47 16.45 13.78 4.21
C ILE A 47 15.25 14.73 4.36
N ALA A 48 14.03 14.18 4.48
CA ALA A 48 12.83 14.99 4.62
C ALA A 48 12.79 15.76 5.96
N GLU A 49 13.23 15.15 7.06
CA GLU A 49 13.27 15.81 8.38
C GLU A 49 14.37 16.88 8.46
N ASP A 50 15.53 16.66 7.84
CA ASP A 50 16.57 17.71 7.70
C ASP A 50 16.04 18.92 6.89
N ALA A 51 15.33 18.66 5.79
CA ALA A 51 14.68 19.72 5.02
C ALA A 51 13.63 20.48 5.84
N ARG A 52 12.88 19.79 6.71
CA ARG A 52 11.92 20.40 7.65
C ARG A 52 12.62 21.25 8.71
N ALA A 53 13.73 20.78 9.26
CA ALA A 53 14.54 21.53 10.24
C ALA A 53 15.12 22.81 9.62
N LYS A 54 15.45 22.79 8.33
CA LYS A 54 15.87 23.96 7.53
C LYS A 54 14.72 24.91 7.15
N GLY A 55 13.50 24.65 7.62
CA GLY A 55 12.35 25.53 7.44
C GLY A 55 11.52 25.30 6.17
N ARG A 56 11.84 24.29 5.34
CA ARG A 56 11.01 23.97 4.16
C ARG A 56 9.65 23.46 4.58
N THR A 57 8.61 23.68 3.77
CA THR A 57 7.26 23.15 4.05
C THR A 57 7.25 21.62 4.02
N ALA A 58 6.25 20.99 4.64
CA ALA A 58 6.08 19.53 4.57
C ALA A 58 5.85 19.02 3.15
N GLU A 59 5.27 19.85 2.28
CA GLU A 59 5.07 19.49 0.88
C GLU A 59 6.38 19.52 0.12
N ASP A 60 7.19 20.57 0.29
CA ASP A 60 8.50 20.68 -0.35
C ASP A 60 9.44 19.58 0.13
N ALA A 61 9.46 19.31 1.44
CA ALA A 61 10.29 18.26 2.03
C ALA A 61 9.92 16.86 1.50
N ALA A 62 8.62 16.55 1.38
CA ALA A 62 8.17 15.28 0.81
C ALA A 62 8.54 15.15 -0.68
N ARG A 63 8.44 16.25 -1.43
CA ARG A 63 8.74 16.29 -2.85
C ARG A 63 10.22 16.00 -3.14
N LEU A 64 11.13 16.40 -2.26
CA LEU A 64 12.57 16.12 -2.40
C LEU A 64 12.88 14.63 -2.48
N VAL A 65 12.09 13.80 -1.79
CA VAL A 65 12.29 12.35 -1.72
C VAL A 65 11.30 11.57 -2.58
N GLY A 66 10.52 12.27 -3.42
CA GLY A 66 9.53 11.68 -4.32
C GLY A 66 8.25 11.21 -3.62
N TRP A 67 7.95 11.71 -2.42
CA TRP A 67 6.75 11.37 -1.67
C TRP A 67 5.67 12.45 -1.76
N SER A 68 4.42 12.04 -1.62
CA SER A 68 3.34 12.95 -1.30
C SER A 68 3.42 13.38 0.17
N ARG A 69 2.87 14.55 0.51
CA ARG A 69 2.74 15.01 1.90
C ARG A 69 2.10 13.97 2.82
N ALA A 70 1.07 13.29 2.33
CA ALA A 70 0.38 12.23 3.07
C ALA A 70 1.28 11.01 3.33
N THR A 71 2.17 10.67 2.40
CA THR A 71 3.12 9.56 2.56
C THR A 71 4.18 9.89 3.61
N LEU A 72 4.70 11.13 3.62
CA LEU A 72 5.62 11.59 4.66
C LEU A 72 5.00 11.46 6.06
N TYR A 73 3.78 11.98 6.26
CA TYR A 73 3.11 11.89 7.56
C TYR A 73 2.79 10.46 7.98
N ARG A 74 2.32 9.62 7.04
CA ARG A 74 2.03 8.21 7.33
C ARG A 74 3.28 7.49 7.82
N LEU A 75 4.40 7.65 7.12
CA LEU A 75 5.67 7.00 7.47
C LEU A 75 6.23 7.53 8.79
N ARG A 76 6.11 8.83 9.06
CA ARG A 76 6.52 9.43 10.34
C ARG A 76 5.70 8.97 11.54
N MET A 77 4.40 8.67 11.35
CA MET A 77 3.53 8.18 12.43
C MET A 77 3.70 6.68 12.70
N SER A 78 4.22 5.94 11.74
CA SER A 78 4.51 4.50 11.85
C SER A 78 5.96 4.17 12.24
N ALA A 79 6.83 5.18 12.30
CA ALA A 79 8.20 5.08 12.81
C ALA A 79 8.23 5.43 14.30
#